data_AF-A0A957M6W4-F1
#
_entry.id   AF-A0A957M6W4-F1
#
_cell.length_a   1.000
_cell.length_b   1.000
_cell.length_c   1.000
_cell.angle_alpha   90.00
_cell.angle_beta   90.00
_cell.angle_gamma   90.00
#
_symmetry.space_group_name_H-M   'P 1'
#
loop_
_entity.id
_entity.type
_entity.pdbx_description
1 polymer ?
#
loop_
_entity_poly.entity_id
_entity_poly.type
_entity_poly.pdbx_seq_one_letter_code
_entity_poly.pdbx_strand_id
1 'polypeptide(L)'
;IAPLLEQLSGGRALLRILSNLTDRRRAWAEVTIPAKAFSSIESPGDEVIAGIAHANAFAVADPYRAATHNKGILNGIDAVALATGNDWRAIEAGAHAYAARDGRYRALTDWRVNPDSGATTGESELVQPITGRPALYGRLELPLAVGIVGGTTRAHPVAQVALKILGVQSARELSEIMAAVGLAQNLAAIRALATEGIQRGHMA
;
A
#
# COMPACT_ATOMS: atom_id res chain seq x y z
N ILE A 1 -10.32 -24.27 21.43
CA ILE A 1 -11.72 -24.41 20.97
C ILE A 1 -12.01 -25.69 20.18
N ALA A 2 -11.01 -26.33 19.54
CA ALA A 2 -11.25 -27.49 18.69
C ALA A 2 -12.05 -28.64 19.37
N PRO A 3 -11.77 -29.07 20.62
CA PRO A 3 -12.55 -30.13 21.27
C PRO A 3 -14.04 -29.79 21.41
N LEU A 4 -14.35 -28.53 21.72
CA LEU A 4 -15.74 -28.05 21.81
C LEU A 4 -16.43 -28.07 20.44
N LEU A 5 -15.74 -27.69 19.37
CA LEU A 5 -16.30 -27.71 18.02
C LEU A 5 -16.52 -29.13 17.49
N GLU A 6 -15.62 -30.07 17.81
CA GLU A 6 -15.78 -31.49 17.51
C GLU A 6 -17.01 -32.05 18.22
N GLN A 7 -17.17 -31.75 19.52
CA GLN A 7 -18.34 -32.15 20.30
C GLN A 7 -19.65 -31.60 19.70
N LEU A 8 -19.68 -30.32 19.33
CA LEU A 8 -20.88 -29.68 18.78
C LEU A 8 -21.24 -30.15 17.38
N SER A 9 -20.25 -30.44 16.54
CA SER A 9 -20.47 -30.82 15.13
C SER A 9 -20.60 -32.32 14.90
N GLY A 10 -20.15 -33.15 15.84
CA GLY A 10 -19.97 -34.60 15.63
C GLY A 10 -18.85 -34.94 14.64
N GLY A 11 -18.12 -33.94 14.15
CA GLY A 11 -17.02 -34.09 13.20
C GLY A 11 -15.64 -34.11 13.88
N ARG A 12 -14.60 -34.25 13.06
CA ARG A 12 -13.19 -34.20 13.49
C ARG A 12 -12.52 -32.92 13.01
N ALA A 13 -11.87 -32.19 13.90
CA ALA A 13 -11.08 -31.02 13.53
C ALA A 13 -9.84 -31.47 12.74
N LEU A 14 -9.65 -30.88 11.56
CA LEU A 14 -8.52 -31.19 10.69
C LEU A 14 -7.34 -30.24 10.98
N LEU A 15 -7.51 -28.97 10.62
CA LEU A 15 -6.47 -27.96 10.74
C LEU A 15 -6.81 -26.96 11.85
N ARG A 16 -5.77 -26.53 12.56
CA ARG A 16 -5.82 -25.50 13.61
C ARG A 16 -4.72 -24.49 13.30
N ILE A 17 -5.00 -23.62 12.34
CA ILE A 17 -4.01 -22.75 11.75
C ILE A 17 -4.62 -21.38 11.45
N LEU A 18 -3.78 -20.34 11.49
CA LEU A 18 -4.18 -19.01 11.05
C LEU A 18 -4.36 -18.93 9.53
N SER A 19 -5.06 -17.90 9.07
CA SER A 19 -5.09 -17.48 7.66
C SER A 19 -4.18 -16.25 7.48
N ASN A 20 -3.38 -16.24 6.41
CA ASN A 20 -2.60 -15.05 6.02
C ASN A 20 -3.41 -14.06 5.16
N LEU A 21 -4.60 -14.45 4.68
CA LEU A 21 -5.57 -13.48 4.18
C LEU A 21 -6.22 -12.79 5.39
N THR A 22 -5.56 -11.77 5.92
CA THR A 22 -6.01 -11.01 7.09
C THR A 22 -6.85 -9.79 6.68
N ASP A 23 -7.87 -10.01 5.84
CA ASP A 23 -8.74 -8.96 5.28
C ASP A 23 -9.57 -8.19 6.32
N ARG A 24 -9.64 -8.67 7.57
CA ARG A 24 -10.21 -7.96 8.72
C ARG A 24 -9.20 -7.06 9.45
N ARG A 25 -7.93 -7.12 9.09
CA ARG A 25 -6.83 -6.32 9.66
C ARG A 25 -6.12 -5.56 8.54
N ARG A 26 -6.83 -4.57 8.01
CA ARG A 26 -6.39 -3.70 6.91
C ARG A 26 -5.74 -2.43 7.45
N ALA A 27 -4.79 -1.92 6.68
CA ALA A 27 -4.25 -0.57 6.84
C ALA A 27 -4.44 0.17 5.51
N TRP A 28 -4.60 1.49 5.59
CA TRP A 28 -4.70 2.34 4.41
C TRP A 28 -3.90 3.62 4.60
N ALA A 29 -3.53 4.22 3.48
CA ALA A 29 -2.92 5.54 3.40
C ALA A 29 -3.52 6.29 2.22
N GLU A 30 -3.64 7.60 2.37
CA GLU A 30 -4.22 8.49 1.36
C GLU A 30 -3.37 9.76 1.24
N VAL A 31 -3.31 10.31 0.04
CA VAL A 31 -2.61 11.57 -0.23
C VAL A 31 -3.34 12.37 -1.31
N THR A 32 -3.36 13.70 -1.17
CA THR A 32 -3.78 14.61 -2.23
C THR A 32 -2.65 15.58 -2.52
N ILE A 33 -2.21 15.62 -3.78
CA ILE A 33 -1.05 16.41 -4.21
C ILE A 33 -1.48 17.36 -5.34
N PRO A 34 -1.33 18.69 -5.17
CA PRO A 34 -1.66 19.63 -6.24
C PRO A 34 -0.82 19.37 -7.49
N ALA A 35 -1.39 19.54 -8.68
CA ALA A 35 -0.68 19.36 -9.94
C ALA A 35 0.63 20.16 -10.01
N LYS A 36 0.64 21.38 -9.44
CA LYS A 36 1.82 22.26 -9.35
C LYS A 36 3.04 21.58 -8.72
N ALA A 37 2.87 20.64 -7.80
CA ALA A 37 3.97 19.91 -7.16
C ALA A 37 4.66 18.91 -8.12
N PHE A 38 4.02 18.57 -9.24
CA PHE A 38 4.57 17.70 -10.28
C PHE A 38 5.16 18.46 -11.47
N SER A 39 4.92 19.77 -11.57
CA SER A 39 5.39 20.58 -12.69
C SER A 39 6.92 20.64 -12.75
N SER A 40 7.47 20.41 -13.94
CA SER A 40 8.86 20.69 -14.29
C SER A 40 8.90 21.65 -15.48
N ILE A 41 10.11 22.06 -15.89
CA ILE A 41 10.30 22.86 -17.12
C ILE A 41 9.81 22.07 -18.35
N GLU A 42 9.97 20.75 -18.34
CA GLU A 42 9.70 19.86 -19.48
C GLU A 42 8.30 19.22 -19.43
N SER A 43 7.62 19.23 -18.28
CA SER A 43 6.34 18.54 -18.08
C SER A 43 5.36 19.37 -17.25
N PRO A 44 4.24 19.82 -17.84
CA PRO A 44 3.15 20.45 -17.10
C PRO A 44 2.57 19.49 -16.06
N GLY A 45 2.40 19.95 -14.82
CA GLY A 45 1.92 19.10 -13.73
C GLY A 45 0.56 18.43 -14.01
N ASP A 46 -0.32 19.11 -14.74
CA ASP A 46 -1.64 18.58 -15.14
C ASP A 46 -1.52 17.33 -16.03
N GLU A 47 -0.55 17.33 -16.95
CA GLU A 47 -0.25 16.17 -17.81
C GLU A 47 0.36 15.02 -17.01
N VAL A 48 1.24 15.34 -16.06
CA VAL A 48 1.88 14.34 -15.18
C VAL A 48 0.83 13.61 -14.35
N ILE A 49 -0.10 14.33 -13.71
CA ILE A 49 -1.13 13.68 -12.88
C ILE A 49 -2.13 12.89 -13.72
N ALA A 50 -2.44 13.34 -14.94
CA ALA A 50 -3.28 12.59 -15.87
C ALA A 50 -2.59 11.29 -16.30
N GLY A 51 -1.30 11.35 -16.62
CA GLY A 51 -0.48 10.18 -16.95
C GLY A 51 -0.43 9.17 -15.80
N ILE A 52 -0.30 9.64 -14.55
CA ILE A 52 -0.35 8.77 -13.36
C ILE A 52 -1.71 8.08 -13.23
N ALA A 53 -2.82 8.81 -13.38
CA ALA A 53 -4.16 8.25 -13.33
C ALA A 53 -4.38 7.20 -14.44
N HIS A 54 -3.91 7.48 -15.67
CA HIS A 54 -3.95 6.50 -16.78
C HIS A 54 -3.12 5.25 -16.48
N ALA A 55 -1.93 5.39 -15.90
CA ALA A 55 -1.09 4.25 -15.53
C ALA A 55 -1.73 3.37 -14.46
N ASN A 56 -2.45 3.96 -13.50
CA ASN A 56 -3.23 3.21 -12.53
C ASN A 56 -4.42 2.51 -13.19
N ALA A 57 -5.17 3.20 -14.07
CA ALA A 57 -6.27 2.59 -14.83
C ALA A 57 -5.80 1.36 -15.65
N PHE A 58 -4.61 1.43 -16.25
CA PHE A 58 -3.99 0.28 -16.92
C PHE A 58 -3.72 -0.88 -15.95
N ALA A 59 -3.15 -0.60 -14.77
CA ALA A 59 -2.92 -1.62 -13.74
C ALA A 59 -4.22 -2.18 -13.13
N VAL A 60 -5.33 -1.44 -13.15
CA VAL A 60 -6.65 -1.94 -12.75
C VAL A 60 -7.24 -2.86 -13.84
N ALA A 61 -6.98 -2.56 -15.11
CA ALA A 61 -7.57 -3.26 -16.26
C ALA A 61 -6.80 -4.52 -16.69
N ASP A 62 -5.49 -4.59 -16.46
CA ASP A 62 -4.62 -5.69 -16.93
C ASP A 62 -3.82 -6.34 -15.78
N PRO A 63 -4.04 -7.64 -15.49
CA PRO A 63 -3.28 -8.39 -14.50
C PRO A 63 -1.76 -8.39 -14.73
N TYR A 64 -1.29 -8.36 -15.99
CA TYR A 64 0.14 -8.30 -16.28
C TYR A 64 0.76 -7.02 -15.74
N ARG A 65 0.09 -5.87 -15.95
CA ARG A 65 0.52 -4.61 -15.37
C ARG A 65 0.28 -4.55 -13.86
N ALA A 66 -0.85 -5.06 -13.38
CA ALA A 66 -1.18 -5.10 -11.95
C ALA A 66 -0.08 -5.81 -11.14
N ALA A 67 0.50 -6.89 -11.67
CA ALA A 67 1.57 -7.63 -11.00
C ALA A 67 2.79 -6.73 -10.77
N THR A 68 3.26 -6.03 -11.82
CA THR A 68 4.39 -5.10 -11.71
C THR A 68 4.05 -3.88 -10.84
N HIS A 69 2.81 -3.39 -10.90
CA HIS A 69 2.33 -2.28 -10.10
C HIS A 69 2.35 -2.59 -8.60
N ASN A 70 1.80 -3.75 -8.21
CA ASN A 70 1.77 -4.18 -6.81
C ASN A 70 3.15 -4.60 -6.29
N LYS A 71 4.00 -5.19 -7.14
CA LYS A 71 5.41 -5.41 -6.81
C LYS A 71 6.10 -4.10 -6.43
N GLY A 72 5.81 -3.01 -7.15
CA GLY A 72 6.34 -1.69 -6.84
C GLY A 72 5.93 -1.16 -5.46
N ILE A 73 4.69 -1.45 -5.02
CA ILE A 73 4.22 -1.13 -3.66
C ILE A 73 5.03 -1.94 -2.62
N LEU A 74 5.14 -3.25 -2.84
CA LEU A 74 5.74 -4.17 -1.89
C LEU A 74 7.26 -4.00 -1.76
N ASN A 75 7.95 -3.48 -2.77
CA ASN A 75 9.34 -3.02 -2.63
C ASN A 75 9.56 -2.11 -1.40
N GLY A 76 8.61 -1.19 -1.14
CA GLY A 76 8.70 -0.28 0.00
C GLY A 76 8.23 -0.93 1.30
N ILE A 77 7.11 -1.64 1.25
CA ILE A 77 6.53 -2.32 2.43
C ILE A 77 7.48 -3.37 2.98
N ASP A 78 8.04 -4.22 2.13
CA ASP A 78 8.92 -5.31 2.54
C ASP A 78 10.25 -4.78 3.10
N ALA A 79 10.75 -3.65 2.60
CA ALA A 79 11.93 -3.01 3.19
C ALA A 79 11.69 -2.60 4.65
N VAL A 80 10.51 -2.05 4.96
CA VAL A 80 10.13 -1.72 6.35
C VAL A 80 9.88 -3.00 7.15
N ALA A 81 9.25 -4.01 6.56
CA ALA A 81 9.01 -5.31 7.21
C ALA A 81 10.34 -5.94 7.66
N LEU A 82 11.31 -6.01 6.74
CA LEU A 82 12.66 -6.50 7.01
C LEU A 82 13.36 -5.71 8.10
N ALA A 83 13.38 -4.38 7.98
CA ALA A 83 14.05 -3.49 8.93
C ALA A 83 13.47 -3.61 10.34
N THR A 84 12.17 -3.87 10.47
CA THR A 84 11.45 -4.00 11.75
C THR A 84 11.33 -5.45 12.23
N GLY A 85 11.87 -6.43 11.51
CA GLY A 85 11.86 -7.85 11.90
C GLY A 85 10.50 -8.53 11.76
N ASN A 86 9.64 -8.03 10.85
CA ASN A 86 8.34 -8.62 10.51
C ASN A 86 8.45 -9.66 9.39
N ASP A 87 7.47 -10.57 9.32
CA ASP A 87 7.40 -11.59 8.27
C ASP A 87 6.83 -10.99 6.98
N TRP A 88 7.71 -10.67 6.03
CA TRP A 88 7.31 -10.12 4.73
C TRP A 88 6.52 -11.12 3.88
N ARG A 89 6.71 -12.44 4.05
CA ARG A 89 5.98 -13.45 3.26
C ARG A 89 4.50 -13.48 3.65
N ALA A 90 4.20 -13.28 4.94
CA ALA A 90 2.81 -13.17 5.41
C ALA A 90 2.12 -11.93 4.82
N ILE A 91 2.84 -10.80 4.76
CA ILE A 91 2.37 -9.55 4.16
C ILE A 91 2.11 -9.72 2.67
N GLU A 92 3.10 -10.21 1.92
CA GLU A 92 3.05 -10.50 0.49
C GLU A 92 1.85 -11.41 0.13
N ALA A 93 1.69 -12.53 0.85
CA ALA A 93 0.58 -13.46 0.63
C ALA A 93 -0.79 -12.80 0.85
N GLY A 94 -0.94 -12.03 1.93
CA GLY A 94 -2.17 -11.30 2.22
C GLY A 94 -2.48 -10.21 1.18
N ALA A 95 -1.47 -9.42 0.81
CA ALA A 95 -1.59 -8.33 -0.15
C ALA A 95 -1.98 -8.83 -1.54
N HIS A 96 -1.27 -9.84 -2.06
CA HIS A 96 -1.55 -10.41 -3.38
C HIS A 96 -2.87 -11.17 -3.44
N ALA A 97 -3.26 -11.89 -2.39
CA ALA A 97 -4.58 -12.52 -2.32
C ALA A 97 -5.69 -11.45 -2.30
N TYR A 98 -5.51 -10.38 -1.52
CA TYR A 98 -6.47 -9.28 -1.45
C TYR A 98 -6.60 -8.51 -2.76
N ALA A 99 -5.52 -8.42 -3.55
CA ALA A 99 -5.55 -7.83 -4.89
C ALA A 99 -6.45 -8.58 -5.88
N ALA A 100 -6.82 -9.84 -5.58
CA ALA A 100 -7.70 -10.69 -6.39
C ALA A 100 -9.09 -10.94 -5.76
N ARG A 101 -9.44 -10.24 -4.68
CA ARG A 101 -10.66 -10.47 -3.88
C ARG A 101 -11.97 -10.43 -4.66
N ASP A 102 -12.02 -9.65 -5.74
CA ASP A 102 -13.21 -9.47 -6.59
C ASP A 102 -13.19 -10.37 -7.84
N GLY A 103 -12.41 -11.46 -7.82
CA GLY A 103 -12.35 -12.46 -8.89
C GLY A 103 -11.36 -12.13 -10.03
N ARG A 104 -10.70 -10.97 -9.99
CA ARG A 104 -9.60 -10.61 -10.91
C ARG A 104 -8.51 -9.89 -10.15
N TYR A 105 -7.26 -10.25 -10.43
CA TYR A 105 -6.08 -9.59 -9.86
C TYR A 105 -5.91 -8.17 -10.43
N ARG A 106 -5.89 -7.15 -9.56
CA ARG A 106 -5.88 -5.72 -9.92
C ARG A 106 -4.89 -4.92 -9.07
N ALA A 107 -4.68 -3.65 -9.44
CA ALA A 107 -3.92 -2.71 -8.62
C ALA A 107 -4.51 -2.59 -7.19
N LEU A 108 -3.63 -2.51 -6.20
CA LEU A 108 -3.99 -2.23 -4.80
C LEU A 108 -4.21 -0.73 -4.51
N THR A 109 -3.84 0.15 -5.45
CA THR A 109 -4.02 1.60 -5.31
C THR A 109 -5.13 2.13 -6.21
N ASP A 110 -5.74 3.23 -5.77
CA ASP A 110 -6.59 4.13 -6.58
C ASP A 110 -5.81 5.43 -6.79
N TRP A 111 -5.51 5.78 -8.04
CA TRP A 111 -4.97 7.08 -8.42
C TRP A 111 -5.89 7.75 -9.42
N ARG A 112 -6.35 8.96 -9.10
CA ARG A 112 -7.27 9.73 -9.94
C ARG A 112 -7.03 11.23 -9.84
N VAL A 113 -7.33 11.94 -10.92
CA VAL A 113 -7.36 13.39 -10.92
C VAL A 113 -8.67 13.84 -10.28
N ASN A 114 -8.58 14.67 -9.24
CA ASN A 114 -9.73 15.38 -8.70
C ASN A 114 -9.81 16.75 -9.41
N PRO A 115 -10.83 16.99 -10.26
CA PRO A 115 -10.94 18.20 -11.06
C PRO A 115 -11.38 19.42 -10.24
N ASP A 116 -11.97 19.22 -9.05
CA ASP A 116 -12.57 20.30 -8.26
C ASP A 116 -12.40 20.08 -6.76
N SER A 117 -11.64 20.96 -6.14
CA SER A 117 -11.15 20.83 -4.77
C SER A 117 -12.13 21.41 -3.74
N GLY A 118 -13.30 20.77 -3.68
CA GLY A 118 -14.25 20.87 -2.58
C GLY A 118 -14.71 19.50 -2.05
N ALA A 119 -14.44 18.42 -2.77
CA ALA A 119 -14.85 17.07 -2.37
C ALA A 119 -13.70 16.33 -1.66
N THR A 120 -13.84 16.17 -0.34
CA THR A 120 -13.15 15.13 0.43
C THR A 120 -13.62 13.77 -0.09
N THR A 121 -12.83 13.16 -0.97
CA THR A 121 -13.11 11.81 -1.47
C THR A 121 -12.40 10.72 -0.69
N GLY A 122 -12.02 11.00 0.56
CA GLY A 122 -11.39 10.08 1.49
C GLY A 122 -12.21 9.95 2.77
N GLU A 123 -12.14 8.80 3.44
CA GLU A 123 -12.76 8.56 4.75
C GLU A 123 -12.09 9.37 5.88
N SER A 124 -11.04 10.14 5.57
CA SER A 124 -10.25 10.90 6.53
C SER A 124 -10.59 12.40 6.48
N GLU A 125 -11.13 12.92 7.58
CA GLU A 125 -11.39 14.36 7.81
C GLU A 125 -10.11 15.22 7.83
N LEU A 126 -8.93 14.60 7.78
CA LEU A 126 -7.62 15.29 7.84
C LEU A 126 -7.16 15.86 6.49
N VAL A 127 -7.82 15.52 5.38
CA VAL A 127 -7.44 16.01 4.05
C VAL A 127 -8.14 17.34 3.77
N GLN A 128 -7.44 18.45 4.00
CA GLN A 128 -7.98 19.77 3.68
C GLN A 128 -8.17 19.96 2.16
N PRO A 129 -9.26 20.59 1.70
CA PRO A 129 -9.49 20.87 0.28
C PRO A 129 -8.44 21.85 -0.26
N ILE A 130 -7.82 21.51 -1.40
CA ILE A 130 -6.85 22.39 -2.09
C ILE A 130 -7.58 23.25 -3.13
N THR A 131 -8.42 24.20 -2.73
CA THR A 131 -9.36 24.93 -3.62
C THR A 131 -8.70 25.55 -4.86
N GLY A 132 -9.30 25.33 -6.05
CA GLY A 132 -9.07 26.08 -7.29
C GLY A 132 -8.08 25.52 -8.33
N ARG A 133 -7.54 24.30 -8.19
CA ARG A 133 -6.61 23.66 -9.17
C ARG A 133 -6.72 22.13 -9.17
N PRO A 134 -6.44 21.43 -10.28
CA PRO A 134 -6.48 19.98 -10.32
C PRO A 134 -5.42 19.38 -9.36
N ALA A 135 -5.80 18.29 -8.70
CA ALA A 135 -4.93 17.57 -7.77
C ALA A 135 -5.00 16.07 -8.03
N LEU A 136 -3.90 15.37 -7.77
CA LEU A 136 -3.85 13.92 -7.78
C LEU A 136 -4.26 13.38 -6.42
N TYR A 137 -5.33 12.60 -6.37
CA TYR A 137 -5.70 11.78 -5.23
C TYR A 137 -5.10 10.39 -5.37
N GLY A 138 -4.50 9.87 -4.30
CA GLY A 138 -3.96 8.52 -4.21
C GLY A 138 -4.41 7.83 -2.94
N ARG A 139 -4.83 6.56 -3.05
CA ARG A 139 -5.15 5.68 -1.91
C ARG A 139 -4.50 4.32 -2.09
N LEU A 140 -3.99 3.76 -1.00
CA LEU A 140 -3.59 2.36 -0.89
C LEU A 140 -4.37 1.73 0.27
N GLU A 141 -4.94 0.54 0.06
CA GLU A 141 -5.54 -0.26 1.13
C GLU A 141 -5.18 -1.74 0.94
N LEU A 142 -4.68 -2.39 2.00
CA LEU A 142 -4.31 -3.81 1.98
C LEU A 142 -4.32 -4.44 3.38
N PRO A 143 -4.45 -5.78 3.49
CA PRO A 143 -4.18 -6.52 4.71
C PRO A 143 -2.74 -6.29 5.15
N LEU A 144 -2.53 -5.88 6.40
CA LEU A 144 -1.20 -5.56 6.90
C LEU A 144 -1.07 -5.93 8.38
N ALA A 145 -1.03 -7.24 8.63
CA ALA A 145 -0.91 -7.81 9.96
C ALA A 145 0.55 -7.85 10.45
N VAL A 146 1.01 -6.77 11.06
CA VAL A 146 2.38 -6.64 11.60
C VAL A 146 2.41 -6.66 13.12
N GLY A 147 3.62 -6.73 13.69
CA GLY A 147 3.86 -6.71 15.13
C GLY A 147 5.00 -5.76 15.51
N ILE A 148 4.89 -5.23 16.72
CA ILE A 148 5.97 -4.49 17.41
C ILE A 148 6.48 -5.25 18.65
N VAL A 149 5.89 -6.42 18.91
CA VAL A 149 6.16 -7.31 20.04
C VAL A 149 6.14 -8.76 19.55
N GLY A 150 7.15 -9.55 19.94
CA GLY A 150 7.22 -10.98 19.67
C GLY A 150 7.97 -11.36 18.39
N GLY A 151 8.42 -12.62 18.31
CA GLY A 151 9.24 -13.10 17.20
C GLY A 151 10.58 -12.36 17.06
N THR A 152 11.04 -12.19 15.83
CA THR A 152 12.33 -11.55 15.49
C THR A 152 12.39 -10.08 15.90
N THR A 153 11.25 -9.39 16.01
CA THR A 153 11.17 -7.98 16.44
C THR A 153 11.80 -7.72 17.82
N ARG A 154 11.73 -8.71 18.73
CA ARG A 154 12.39 -8.66 20.04
C ARG A 154 13.76 -9.32 20.06
N ALA A 155 14.05 -10.26 19.17
CA ALA A 155 15.30 -11.00 19.19
C ALA A 155 16.44 -10.28 18.45
N HIS A 156 16.12 -9.51 17.41
CA HIS A 156 17.11 -8.89 16.54
C HIS A 156 17.40 -7.43 16.95
N PRO A 157 18.65 -7.09 17.37
CA PRO A 157 18.97 -5.75 17.88
C PRO A 157 18.67 -4.62 16.89
N VAL A 158 18.95 -4.83 15.59
CA VAL A 158 18.64 -3.82 14.55
C VAL A 158 17.14 -3.57 14.41
N ALA A 159 16.30 -4.59 14.58
CA ALA A 159 14.85 -4.43 14.51
C ALA A 159 14.32 -3.60 15.68
N GLN A 160 14.88 -3.79 16.88
CA GLN A 160 14.56 -2.95 18.04
C GLN A 160 14.97 -1.49 17.82
N VAL A 161 16.15 -1.26 17.24
CA VAL A 161 16.62 0.09 16.90
C VAL A 161 15.72 0.74 15.85
N ALA A 162 15.35 0.02 14.79
CA ALA A 162 14.45 0.51 13.77
C ALA A 162 13.08 0.92 14.34
N LEU A 163 12.48 0.07 15.21
CA LEU A 163 11.23 0.40 15.90
C LEU A 163 11.39 1.63 16.83
N LYS A 164 12.54 1.77 17.51
CA LYS A 164 12.84 2.93 18.34
C LYS A 164 12.99 4.22 17.51
N ILE A 165 13.62 4.15 16.34
CA ILE A 165 13.73 5.28 15.41
C ILE A 165 12.34 5.69 14.91
N LEU A 166 11.49 4.72 14.55
CA LEU A 166 10.12 4.98 14.09
C LEU A 166 9.23 5.54 15.21
N GLY A 167 9.51 5.22 16.48
CA GLY A 167 8.78 5.75 17.63
C GLY A 167 7.34 5.24 17.75
N VAL A 168 6.97 4.19 17.01
CA VAL A 168 5.61 3.61 17.01
C VAL A 168 5.28 3.00 18.37
N GLN A 169 4.08 3.30 18.86
CA GLN A 169 3.56 2.79 20.13
C GLN A 169 2.65 1.58 19.95
N SER A 170 2.19 1.34 18.72
CA SER A 170 1.29 0.24 18.39
C SER A 170 1.62 -0.42 17.05
N ALA A 171 1.23 -1.69 16.91
CA ALA A 171 1.32 -2.39 15.61
C ALA A 171 0.41 -1.76 14.54
N ARG A 172 -0.61 -1.00 14.97
CA ARG A 172 -1.48 -0.24 14.08
C ARG A 172 -0.72 0.93 13.45
N GLU A 173 -0.03 1.74 14.26
CA GLU A 173 0.80 2.83 13.74
C GLU A 173 1.87 2.32 12.78
N LEU A 174 2.54 1.21 13.11
CA LEU A 174 3.49 0.58 12.18
C LEU A 174 2.81 0.22 10.86
N SER A 175 1.60 -0.35 10.91
CA SER A 175 0.89 -0.73 9.70
C SER A 175 0.47 0.46 8.83
N GLU A 176 0.10 1.58 9.45
CA GLU A 176 -0.25 2.83 8.78
C GLU A 176 0.99 3.45 8.10
N ILE A 177 2.15 3.45 8.78
CA ILE A 177 3.44 3.88 8.20
C ILE A 177 3.80 3.00 6.99
N MET A 178 3.66 1.68 7.11
CA MET A 178 3.97 0.77 6.01
C MET A 178 3.05 0.99 4.80
N ALA A 179 1.76 1.22 5.02
CA ALA A 179 0.84 1.61 3.94
C ALA A 179 1.26 2.95 3.28
N ALA A 180 1.65 3.95 4.06
CA ALA A 180 2.14 5.23 3.53
C ALA A 180 3.42 5.06 2.70
N VAL A 181 4.38 4.26 3.17
CA VAL A 181 5.61 3.93 2.42
C VAL A 181 5.26 3.19 1.12
N GLY A 182 4.34 2.22 1.15
CA GLY A 182 3.90 1.52 -0.05
C GLY A 182 3.26 2.45 -1.08
N LEU A 183 2.41 3.39 -0.64
CA LEU A 183 1.79 4.39 -1.51
C LEU A 183 2.84 5.34 -2.11
N ALA A 184 3.80 5.80 -1.30
CA ALA A 184 4.90 6.66 -1.77
C ALA A 184 5.80 5.95 -2.79
N GLN A 185 6.17 4.69 -2.53
CA GLN A 185 6.97 3.88 -3.44
C GLN A 185 6.25 3.66 -4.78
N ASN A 186 4.93 3.45 -4.73
CA ASN A 186 4.11 3.34 -5.93
C ASN A 186 4.07 4.66 -6.71
N LEU A 187 3.84 5.79 -6.03
CA LEU A 187 3.83 7.11 -6.68
C LEU A 187 5.14 7.39 -7.41
N ALA A 188 6.29 7.11 -6.78
CA ALA A 188 7.59 7.30 -7.41
C ALA A 188 7.74 6.47 -8.69
N ALA A 189 7.35 5.19 -8.64
CA ALA A 189 7.44 4.29 -9.79
C ALA A 189 6.50 4.67 -10.94
N ILE A 190 5.23 4.98 -10.65
CA ILE A 190 4.24 5.32 -11.68
C ILE A 190 4.50 6.70 -12.28
N ARG A 191 5.00 7.67 -11.49
CA ARG A 191 5.42 8.97 -11.98
C ARG A 191 6.54 8.82 -13.01
N ALA A 192 7.61 8.09 -12.67
CA ALA A 192 8.74 7.90 -13.58
C ALA A 192 8.31 7.22 -14.91
N LEU A 193 7.35 6.29 -14.84
CA LEU A 193 6.78 5.64 -16.02
C LEU A 193 5.89 6.58 -16.85
N ALA A 194 5.17 7.50 -16.20
CA ALA A 194 4.27 8.43 -16.86
C ALA A 194 4.99 9.63 -17.49
N THR A 195 6.18 10.02 -16.99
CA THR A 195 6.86 11.24 -17.44
C THR A 195 8.04 11.00 -18.38
N GLU A 196 8.87 9.98 -18.16
CA GLU A 196 10.17 9.89 -18.87
C GLU A 196 10.45 8.57 -19.56
N GLY A 197 9.76 7.48 -19.20
CA GLY A 197 10.21 6.14 -19.57
C GLY A 197 11.55 5.83 -18.89
N ILE A 198 11.60 4.73 -18.13
CA ILE A 198 12.65 4.41 -17.12
C ILE A 198 14.12 4.50 -17.64
N GLN A 199 14.34 4.48 -18.96
CA GLN A 199 15.67 4.48 -19.59
C GLN A 199 16.48 5.78 -19.38
N ARG A 200 15.85 6.97 -19.23
CA ARG A 200 16.60 8.20 -18.92
C ARG A 200 16.92 8.35 -17.43
N GLY A 201 16.01 7.94 -16.54
CA GLY A 201 16.17 8.13 -15.09
C GLY A 201 17.18 7.20 -14.39
N HIS A 202 17.64 6.11 -15.02
CA HIS A 202 18.71 5.25 -14.47
C HIS A 202 20.14 5.69 -14.87
N MET A 203 20.26 6.62 -15.82
CA MET A 203 21.52 7.07 -16.41
C MET A 203 21.93 8.49 -15.95
N ALA A 204 21.26 9.04 -14.93
CA ALA A 204 21.49 10.37 -14.37
C ALA A 204 21.95 10.29 -12.90
#